data_AF-A0A094KB10-F1
#
_entry.id   AF-A0A094KB10-F1
#
_cell.length_a   1.000
_cell.length_b   1.000
_cell.length_c   1.000
_cell.angle_alpha   90.00
_cell.angle_beta   90.00
_cell.angle_gamma   90.00
#
_symmetry.space_group_name_H-M   'P 1'
#
loop_
_entity.id
_entity.type
_entity.pdbx_description
1 polymer ?
#
loop_
_entity_poly.entity_id
_entity_poly.type
_entity_poly.pdbx_seq_one_letter_code
_entity_poly.pdbx_strand_id
1 'polypeptide(L)'
;QGLKPIVSTESPALIFGTTTKLASDLPATDSFLGKNKVPDLQKLFQKADGLPVHLKRGVPDKLLYRTTMALTIGGTIYCLVALYMASQPR
;
A
#
# COMPACT_ATOMS: atom_id res chain seq x y z
N GLN A 1 -25.07 8.06 21.67
CA GLN A 1 -25.66 8.98 20.67
C GLN A 1 -24.89 8.81 19.36
N GLY A 2 -25.46 8.13 18.38
CA GLY A 2 -24.83 7.91 17.07
C GLY A 2 -25.17 9.05 16.10
N LEU A 3 -24.19 9.51 15.32
CA LEU A 3 -24.45 10.40 14.19
C LEU A 3 -25.05 9.59 13.04
N LYS A 4 -26.22 10.03 12.56
CA LYS A 4 -26.86 9.48 11.36
C LYS A 4 -26.05 9.89 10.13
N PRO A 5 -25.67 8.97 9.22
CA PRO A 5 -25.10 9.36 7.94
C PRO A 5 -26.23 9.85 7.03
N ILE A 6 -26.41 11.16 6.99
CA ILE A 6 -27.05 11.85 5.86
C ILE A 6 -25.90 12.39 5.04
N VAL A 7 -25.62 11.79 3.89
CA VAL A 7 -25.04 12.39 2.69
C VAL A 7 -24.75 11.24 1.71
N SER A 8 -25.34 11.35 0.53
CA SER A 8 -25.20 10.41 -0.58
C SER A 8 -23.74 10.04 -0.87
N THR A 9 -23.55 8.75 -1.11
CA THR A 9 -22.35 8.13 -1.68
C THR A 9 -22.16 8.55 -3.14
N GLU A 10 -21.88 9.83 -3.38
CA GLU A 10 -21.35 10.29 -4.66
C GLU A 10 -19.92 10.73 -4.42
N SER A 11 -18.97 9.99 -4.99
CA SER A 11 -17.55 10.35 -4.92
C SER A 11 -17.38 11.74 -5.54
N PRO A 12 -16.82 12.73 -4.82
CA PRO A 12 -16.65 14.08 -5.37
C PRO A 12 -15.79 14.01 -6.65
N ALA A 13 -16.22 14.76 -7.66
CA ALA A 13 -15.50 14.90 -8.92
C ALA A 13 -14.04 15.31 -8.66
N LEU A 14 -13.10 14.61 -9.30
CA LEU A 14 -11.67 14.89 -9.21
C LEU A 14 -11.37 16.28 -9.82
N ILE A 15 -11.30 17.31 -8.97
CA ILE A 15 -11.15 18.72 -9.36
C ILE A 15 -9.82 19.00 -10.07
N PHE A 16 -8.80 18.13 -9.91
CA PHE A 16 -7.46 18.33 -10.45
C PHE A 16 -7.26 17.89 -11.91
N GLY A 17 -8.26 17.28 -12.56
CA GLY A 17 -8.12 16.73 -13.92
C GLY A 17 -8.92 17.46 -15.01
N THR A 18 -9.81 18.38 -14.66
CA THR A 18 -10.73 18.99 -15.62
C THR A 18 -10.13 20.25 -16.21
N THR A 19 -9.56 20.14 -17.42
CA THR A 19 -9.43 21.31 -18.30
C THR A 19 -10.83 21.84 -18.60
N THR A 20 -11.06 23.10 -18.26
CA THR A 20 -12.31 23.83 -18.44
C THR A 20 -12.88 23.66 -19.85
N LYS A 21 -14.09 23.09 -19.91
CA LYS A 21 -15.14 23.32 -20.91
C LYS A 21 -14.69 23.38 -22.38
N LEU A 22 -14.56 22.23 -23.04
CA LEU A 22 -14.97 22.11 -24.45
C LEU A 22 -15.12 20.64 -24.85
N ALA A 23 -16.07 20.41 -25.75
CA ALA A 23 -16.23 19.25 -26.62
C ALA A 23 -16.86 17.99 -25.99
N SER A 24 -18.16 17.92 -26.26
CA SER A 24 -19.17 16.90 -26.04
C SER A 24 -18.99 15.55 -26.79
N ASP A 25 -17.86 15.23 -27.42
CA ASP A 25 -17.74 14.00 -28.23
C ASP A 25 -16.32 13.40 -28.27
N LEU A 26 -15.82 12.91 -27.14
CA LEU A 26 -14.63 12.03 -27.12
C LEU A 26 -14.98 10.69 -26.46
N PRO A 27 -14.86 9.56 -27.16
CA PRO A 27 -15.11 8.25 -26.57
C PRO A 27 -13.99 7.97 -25.55
N ALA A 28 -14.39 7.83 -24.29
CA ALA A 28 -13.64 7.18 -23.23
C ALA A 28 -12.27 7.80 -22.86
N THR A 29 -12.28 9.01 -22.29
CA THR A 29 -11.18 9.44 -21.41
C THR A 29 -11.14 8.63 -20.10
N ASP A 30 -12.24 7.99 -19.71
CA ASP A 30 -12.35 7.08 -18.56
C ASP A 30 -11.46 5.83 -18.66
N SER A 31 -11.06 5.40 -19.86
CA SER A 31 -10.23 4.19 -20.04
C SER A 31 -8.73 4.40 -19.83
N PHE A 32 -8.24 5.64 -19.85
CA PHE A 32 -6.82 5.94 -19.69
C PHE A 32 -6.42 6.15 -18.22
N LEU A 33 -7.35 6.57 -17.38
CA LEU A 33 -7.17 6.72 -15.94
C LEU A 33 -7.89 5.57 -15.24
N GLY A 34 -7.15 4.53 -14.84
CA GLY A 34 -7.71 3.38 -14.15
C GLY A 34 -8.63 3.76 -12.98
N LYS A 35 -9.64 2.92 -12.71
CA LYS A 35 -10.67 3.16 -11.67
C LYS A 35 -10.04 3.58 -10.33
N ASN A 36 -10.56 4.64 -9.73
CA ASN A 36 -10.13 5.11 -8.42
C ASN A 36 -10.38 4.03 -7.33
N LYS A 37 -9.31 3.58 -6.66
CA LYS A 37 -9.37 2.58 -5.58
C LYS A 37 -9.12 3.16 -4.19
N VAL A 38 -8.93 4.48 -4.07
CA VAL A 38 -8.63 5.14 -2.78
C VAL A 38 -9.69 4.86 -1.72
N PRO A 39 -11.02 4.93 -2.00
CA PRO A 39 -12.03 4.64 -0.99
C PRO A 39 -11.96 3.21 -0.45
N ASP A 40 -11.64 2.24 -1.31
CA ASP A 40 -11.54 0.83 -0.92
C ASP A 40 -10.30 0.58 -0.05
N LEU A 41 -9.18 1.19 -0.41
CA LEU A 41 -7.94 1.12 0.38
C LEU A 41 -8.11 1.84 1.73
N GLN A 42 -8.78 2.99 1.77
CA GLN A 42 -9.07 3.68 3.03
C GLN A 42 -9.88 2.79 3.97
N LYS A 43 -10.93 2.11 3.49
CA LYS A 43 -11.71 1.14 4.29
C LYS A 43 -10.84 0.00 4.82
N LEU A 44 -9.93 -0.54 4.00
CA LEU A 44 -9.02 -1.62 4.40
C LEU A 44 -8.07 -1.17 5.52
N PHE A 45 -7.38 -0.04 5.33
CA PHE A 45 -6.35 0.44 6.26
C PHE A 45 -6.92 1.10 7.53
N GLN A 46 -8.16 1.62 7.49
CA GLN A 46 -8.82 2.23 8.65
C GLN A 46 -9.66 1.25 9.47
N LYS A 47 -9.78 -0.02 9.05
CA LYS A 47 -10.49 -1.05 9.82
C LYS A 47 -9.90 -1.20 11.23
N ALA A 48 -10.73 -1.16 12.27
CA ALA A 48 -10.32 -1.33 13.66
C ALA A 48 -10.14 -2.81 14.05
N ASP A 49 -9.17 -3.49 13.42
CA ASP A 49 -8.84 -4.90 13.67
C ASP A 49 -7.62 -5.11 14.58
N GLY A 50 -7.01 -4.02 15.07
CA GLY A 50 -5.82 -4.05 15.92
C GLY A 50 -4.52 -4.47 15.22
N LEU A 51 -4.53 -4.69 13.89
CA LEU A 51 -3.33 -5.02 13.15
C LEU A 51 -2.44 -3.80 12.94
N PRO A 52 -1.11 -3.92 13.11
CA PRO A 52 -0.18 -2.86 12.79
C PRO A 52 -0.15 -2.59 11.28
N VAL A 53 0.18 -1.36 10.89
CA VAL A 53 0.12 -0.90 9.49
C VAL A 53 0.93 -1.76 8.53
N HIS A 54 2.08 -2.30 8.95
CA HIS A 54 2.97 -3.12 8.12
C HIS A 54 2.47 -4.56 7.90
N LEU A 55 1.36 -4.97 8.52
CA LEU A 55 0.71 -6.29 8.31
C LEU A 55 -0.75 -6.16 7.85
N LYS A 56 -1.19 -4.93 7.56
CA LYS A 56 -2.60 -4.57 7.40
C LYS A 56 -3.26 -5.19 6.16
N ARG A 57 -2.47 -5.48 5.13
CA ARG A 57 -2.91 -6.12 3.88
C ARG A 57 -2.90 -7.65 3.98
N GLY A 58 -2.54 -8.21 5.13
CA GLY A 58 -2.72 -9.62 5.46
C GLY A 58 -1.57 -10.52 5.00
N VAL A 59 -1.89 -11.57 4.24
CA VAL A 59 -0.94 -12.62 3.82
C VAL A 59 0.30 -12.09 3.08
N PRO A 60 0.19 -11.20 2.06
CA PRO A 60 1.38 -10.73 1.34
C PRO A 60 2.35 -10.00 2.28
N ASP A 61 1.83 -9.16 3.18
CA ASP A 61 2.65 -8.43 4.14
C ASP A 61 3.36 -9.37 5.11
N LYS A 62 2.66 -10.39 5.62
CA LYS A 62 3.25 -11.39 6.53
C LYS A 62 4.33 -12.22 5.85
N LEU A 63 4.12 -12.62 4.60
CA LEU A 63 5.11 -13.38 3.85
C LEU A 63 6.35 -12.54 3.62
N LEU A 64 6.18 -11.30 3.14
CA LEU A 64 7.28 -10.37 2.90
C LEU A 64 8.06 -10.08 4.18
N TYR A 65 7.37 -9.80 5.27
CA TYR A 65 8.01 -9.56 6.58
C TYR A 65 8.87 -10.76 7.01
N ARG A 66 8.32 -11.98 6.94
CA ARG A 66 9.03 -13.19 7.39
C ARG A 66 10.24 -13.49 6.52
N THR A 67 10.15 -13.33 5.20
CA THR A 67 11.27 -13.57 4.29
C THR A 67 12.36 -12.52 4.47
N THR A 68 12.00 -11.24 4.58
CA THR A 68 12.97 -10.16 4.85
C THR A 68 13.67 -10.40 6.18
N MET A 69 12.94 -10.76 7.25
CA MET A 69 13.54 -11.04 8.55
C MET A 69 14.46 -12.27 8.51
N ALA A 70 14.07 -13.33 7.80
CA ALA A 70 14.93 -14.51 7.63
C ALA A 70 16.22 -14.15 6.88
N LEU A 71 16.12 -13.34 5.83
CA LEU A 71 17.27 -12.89 5.05
C LEU A 71 18.20 -11.99 5.86
N THR A 72 17.68 -11.06 6.66
CA THR A 72 18.51 -10.17 7.50
C THR A 72 19.24 -10.93 8.59
N ILE A 73 18.57 -11.87 9.25
CA ILE A 73 19.18 -12.74 10.27
C ILE A 73 20.26 -13.62 9.62
N GLY A 74 19.93 -14.29 8.51
CA GLY A 74 20.86 -15.12 7.77
C GLY A 74 22.08 -14.33 7.25
N GLY A 75 21.85 -13.15 6.68
CA GLY A 75 22.89 -12.24 6.21
C GLY A 75 23.80 -11.77 7.35
N THR A 76 23.24 -11.47 8.52
CA THR A 76 24.03 -11.07 9.70
C THR A 76 24.94 -12.20 10.16
N ILE A 77 24.43 -13.43 10.25
CA ILE A 77 25.23 -14.62 10.60
C ILE A 77 26.33 -14.83 9.56
N TYR A 78 26.00 -14.73 8.27
CA TYR A 78 26.99 -14.85 7.20
C TYR A 78 28.11 -13.81 7.33
N CYS A 79 27.75 -12.54 7.57
CA CYS A 79 28.73 -11.47 7.80
C CYS A 79 29.64 -11.78 8.98
N LEU A 80 29.12 -12.31 10.08
CA LEU A 80 29.94 -12.69 11.25
C LEU A 80 30.91 -13.83 10.94
N VAL A 81 30.47 -14.85 10.20
CA VAL A 81 31.34 -15.95 9.77
C VAL A 81 32.42 -15.45 8.81
N ALA A 82 32.05 -14.63 7.84
CA ALA A 82 32.99 -14.04 6.90
C ALA A 82 34.03 -13.14 7.61
N LEU A 83 33.58 -12.33 8.57
CA LEU A 83 34.45 -11.50 9.40
C LEU A 83 35.43 -12.35 10.21
N TYR A 84 34.95 -13.44 10.84
CA TYR A 84 35.79 -14.36 11.59
C TYR A 84 36.87 -14.98 10.71
N MET A 85 36.50 -15.51 9.54
CA MET A 85 37.48 -16.07 8.60
C MET A 85 38.49 -15.04 8.12
N ALA A 86 38.04 -13.80 7.84
CA ALA A 86 38.92 -12.71 7.42
C ALA A 86 39.86 -12.23 8.53
N SER A 87 39.51 -12.45 9.80
CA SER A 87 40.33 -12.06 10.96
C SER A 87 41.50 -13.01 11.24
N GLN A 88 41.51 -14.20 10.63
CA GLN A 88 42.62 -15.13 10.80
C GLN A 88 43.79 -14.77 9.87
N PRO A 89 45.05 -14.87 10.36
CA PRO A 89 46.22 -14.69 9.51
C PRO A 89 46.27 -15.78 8.44
N ARG A 90 46.77 -15.42 7.25
CA ARG A 90 46.99 -16.38 6.16
C ARG A 90 48.27 -17.17 6.35
#